data_AF-A0A963E7W6-F1
#
_entry.id   AF-A0A963E7W6-F1
#
_cell.length_a   1.000
_cell.length_b   1.000
_cell.length_c   1.000
_cell.angle_alpha   90.00
_cell.angle_beta   90.00
_cell.angle_gamma   90.00
#
_symmetry.space_group_name_H-M   'P 1'
#
loop_
_entity.id
_entity.type
_entity.pdbx_description
1 polymer ?
#
loop_
_entity_poly.entity_id
_entity_poly.type
_entity_poly.pdbx_seq_one_letter_code
_entity_poly.pdbx_strand_id
1 'polypeptide(L)' 'MKQLLTIDGNEAVANVAYRVSEVIAIYPITPSSGMGELSDEWASQGKTNVWGSVPRVVELQSEGGAAGTVH' A
#
# COMPACT_ATOMS: atom_id res chain seq x y z
N MET A 1 12.30 14.96 -15.18
CA MET A 1 13.27 15.19 -14.09
C MET A 1 13.04 14.15 -13.01
N LYS A 2 14.09 13.62 -12.37
CA LYS A 2 13.91 12.80 -11.16
C LYS A 2 13.52 13.71 -10.00
N GLN A 3 12.46 13.38 -9.27
CA GLN A 3 12.13 14.06 -8.02
C GLN A 3 12.98 13.46 -6.90
N LEU A 4 13.61 14.31 -6.10
CA LEU A 4 14.28 13.93 -4.86
C LEU A 4 13.33 14.24 -3.71
N LEU A 5 13.12 13.24 -2.84
CA LEU A 5 12.20 13.32 -1.71
C LEU A 5 12.96 12.92 -0.45
N THR A 6 12.68 13.59 0.67
CA THR A 6 13.15 13.21 2.00
C THR A 6 12.02 12.47 2.69
N ILE A 7 12.08 11.15 2.69
CA ILE A 7 11.06 10.24 3.21
C ILE A 7 11.74 9.06 3.90
N ASP A 8 11.00 8.32 4.73
CA ASP A 8 11.52 7.09 5.33
C ASP A 8 11.43 5.88 4.36
N GLY A 9 11.92 4.72 4.82
CA GLY A 9 11.92 3.50 4.02
C GLY A 9 10.53 2.91 3.77
N ASN A 10 9.61 3.00 4.73
CA ASN A 10 8.25 2.49 4.56
C ASN A 10 7.50 3.33 3.52
N GLU A 11 7.60 4.66 3.59
CA GLU A 11 6.99 5.55 2.61
C GLU A 11 7.57 5.30 1.21
N ALA A 12 8.89 5.11 1.10
CA ALA A 12 9.54 4.80 -0.18
C ALA A 12 9.01 3.49 -0.80
N VAL A 13 8.89 2.42 0.00
CA VAL A 13 8.40 1.12 -0.48
C VAL A 13 6.91 1.18 -0.80
N ALA A 14 6.08 1.73 0.10
CA ALA A 14 4.65 1.90 -0.10
C ALA A 14 4.37 2.68 -1.39
N ASN A 15 5.14 3.75 -1.65
CA ASN A 15 4.97 4.58 -2.85
C ASN A 15 5.12 3.77 -4.14
N VAL A 16 6.09 2.84 -4.21
CA VAL A 16 6.24 1.95 -5.37
C VAL A 16 5.14 0.89 -5.37
N ALA A 17 4.95 0.17 -4.26
CA ALA A 17 4.00 -0.93 -4.14
C ALA A 17 2.56 -0.50 -4.49
N TYR A 18 2.11 0.63 -3.97
CA TYR A 18 0.80 1.21 -4.26
C TYR A 18 0.60 1.47 -5.76
N ARG A 19 1.60 2.09 -6.40
CA ARG A 19 1.52 2.46 -7.82
C ARG A 19 1.49 1.25 -8.74
N VAL A 20 2.01 0.11 -8.32
CA VAL A 20 2.05 -1.13 -9.12
C VAL A 20 1.11 -2.21 -8.61
N SER A 21 0.10 -1.86 -7.82
CA SER A 21 -0.93 -2.80 -7.34
C SER A 21 -2.34 -2.33 -7.70
N GLU A 22 -3.22 -3.26 -8.04
CA GLU A 22 -4.67 -3.00 -8.14
C GLU A 22 -5.42 -3.41 -6.86
N VAL A 23 -4.86 -4.37 -6.11
CA VAL A 23 -5.39 -4.88 -4.84
C VAL A 23 -4.25 -4.93 -3.82
N ILE A 24 -4.50 -4.51 -2.59
CA ILE A 24 -3.54 -4.53 -1.48
C ILE A 24 -4.25 -5.11 -0.26
N ALA A 25 -3.97 -6.38 0.06
CA ALA A 25 -4.46 -7.03 1.27
C ALA A 25 -3.45 -6.84 2.40
N ILE A 26 -3.89 -6.30 3.53
CA ILE A 26 -3.02 -5.91 4.64
C ILE A 26 -3.45 -6.53 5.97
N TYR A 27 -2.49 -6.62 6.88
CA TYR A 27 -2.69 -6.82 8.31
C TYR A 27 -1.57 -6.09 9.06
N PRO A 28 -1.87 -5.31 10.11
CA PRO A 28 -0.87 -4.48 10.77
C PRO A 28 0.07 -5.31 11.66
N ILE A 29 1.39 -5.13 11.46
CA ILE A 29 2.45 -5.63 12.33
C ILE A 29 3.67 -4.70 12.30
N THR A 30 4.19 -4.36 13.47
CA THR A 30 5.41 -3.54 13.61
C THR A 30 6.62 -4.29 13.04
N PRO A 31 7.51 -3.64 12.25
CA PRO A 31 7.58 -2.21 11.92
C PRO A 31 6.93 -1.81 10.58
N SER A 32 6.18 -2.71 9.94
CA SER A 32 5.68 -2.52 8.56
C SER A 32 4.30 -1.84 8.46
N SER A 33 3.57 -1.67 9.57
CA SER A 33 2.19 -1.12 9.56
C SER A 33 2.05 0.17 8.77
N GLY A 34 3.05 1.07 8.85
CA GLY A 34 3.05 2.34 8.12
C GLY A 34 2.92 2.20 6.59
N MET A 35 3.38 1.08 5.98
CA MET A 35 3.17 0.86 4.54
C MET A 35 1.70 0.62 4.18
N GLY A 36 0.98 -0.12 5.04
CA GLY A 36 -0.44 -0.39 4.87
C GLY A 36 -1.28 0.85 5.12
N GLU A 37 -0.96 1.60 6.18
CA GLU A 37 -1.63 2.86 6.55
C GLU A 37 -1.51 3.91 5.43
N LEU A 38 -0.30 4.12 4.88
CA LEU A 38 -0.10 5.03 3.75
C LEU A 38 -0.87 4.58 2.50
N SER A 39 -0.93 3.27 2.25
CA SER A 39 -1.67 2.72 1.12
C SER A 39 -3.17 2.98 1.27
N ASP A 40 -3.73 2.74 2.45
CA ASP A 40 -5.14 3.00 2.74
C ASP A 40 -5.46 4.50 2.66
N GLU A 41 -4.60 5.35 3.22
CA GLU A 41 -4.74 6.80 3.15
C GLU A 41 -4.77 7.28 1.69
N TRP A 42 -3.80 6.86 0.86
CA TRP A 42 -3.75 7.25 -0.54
C TRP A 42 -4.95 6.73 -1.34
N ALA A 43 -5.45 5.54 -1.04
CA ALA A 43 -6.66 4.99 -1.65
C ALA A 43 -7.89 5.84 -1.27
N SER A 44 -8.03 6.22 -0.01
CA SER A 44 -9.11 7.09 0.48
C SER A 44 -9.09 8.48 -0.18
N GLN A 45 -7.91 8.97 -0.54
CA GLN A 45 -7.71 10.23 -1.27
C GLN A 45 -7.94 10.10 -2.79
N GLY A 46 -8.26 8.89 -3.28
CA GLY A 46 -8.50 8.62 -4.70
C GLY A 46 -7.24 8.66 -5.56
N LYS A 47 -6.05 8.47 -4.97
CA LYS A 47 -4.79 8.46 -5.71
C LYS A 47 -4.74 7.24 -6.64
N THR A 48 -4.53 7.45 -7.93
CA THR A 48 -4.52 6.35 -8.90
C THR A 48 -3.16 5.65 -8.97
N ASN A 49 -3.16 4.36 -9.29
CA ASN A 49 -1.98 3.59 -9.66
C ASN A 49 -1.58 3.84 -11.13
N VAL A 50 -0.59 3.10 -11.64
CA VAL A 50 -0.09 3.25 -13.02
C VAL A 50 -1.09 2.83 -14.11
N TRP A 51 -2.15 2.12 -13.74
CA TRP A 51 -3.24 1.73 -14.64
C TRP A 51 -4.43 2.71 -14.61
N GLY A 52 -4.35 3.77 -13.79
CA GLY A 52 -5.42 4.75 -13.66
C GLY A 52 -6.57 4.32 -12.77
N SER A 53 -6.46 3.18 -12.08
CA SER A 53 -7.42 2.72 -11.06
C SER A 53 -6.94 3.10 -9.65
N VAL A 54 -7.87 3.27 -8.71
CA VAL A 54 -7.52 3.40 -7.29
C VAL A 54 -7.35 1.99 -6.72
N PRO A 55 -6.17 1.62 -6.18
CA PRO A 55 -5.97 0.33 -5.54
C PRO A 55 -7.02 0.05 -4.47
N ARG A 56 -7.56 -1.16 -4.47
CA ARG A 56 -8.46 -1.62 -3.42
C ARG A 56 -7.62 -2.11 -2.23
N VAL A 57 -7.63 -1.37 -1.14
CA VAL A 57 -6.98 -1.75 0.12
C VAL A 57 -8.00 -2.45 1.02
N VAL A 58 -7.62 -3.57 1.62
CA VAL A 58 -8.48 -4.32 2.54
C VAL A 58 -7.64 -4.81 3.72
N GLU A 59 -8.07 -4.48 4.94
CA GLU A 59 -7.51 -5.04 6.16
C GLU A 59 -8.19 -6.36 6.53
N LEU A 60 -7.40 -7.37 6.86
CA LEU A 60 -7.85 -8.74 7.13
C LEU A 60 -7.74 -9.05 8.63
N GLN A 61 -8.16 -10.25 9.04
CA GLN A 61 -8.11 -10.68 10.44
C GLN A 61 -6.74 -11.19 10.91
N SER A 62 -5.83 -11.51 9.99
CA SER A 62 -4.46 -11.97 10.26
C SER A 62 -3.60 -11.90 9.00
N GLU A 63 -2.28 -12.02 9.14
CA GLU A 63 -1.36 -12.15 8.01
C GLU A 63 -1.66 -13.39 7.17
N GLY A 64 -2.17 -14.47 7.79
CA GLY A 64 -2.63 -15.66 7.07
C GLY A 64 -3.85 -15.38 6.18
N GLY A 65 -4.78 -14.52 6.64
CA GLY A 65 -5.90 -14.03 5.83
C GLY A 65 -5.44 -13.13 4.68
N ALA A 66 -4.48 -12.24 4.95
CA ALA A 66 -3.87 -11.41 3.92
C ALA A 66 -3.18 -12.26 2.85
N ALA A 67 -2.36 -13.25 3.24
CA ALA A 67 -1.70 -14.17 2.33
C ALA A 67 -2.70 -14.96 1.46
N GLY A 68 -3.79 -15.43 2.05
CA GLY A 68 -4.85 -16.12 1.32
C GLY A 68 -5.61 -15.23 0.33
N THR A 69 -5.70 -13.92 0.60
CA THR A 69 -6.31 -12.94 -0.32
C THR A 69 -5.36 -12.56 -1.46
N VAL A 70 -4.06 -12.60 -1.22
CA VAL A 70 -3.01 -12.32 -2.22
C VAL A 70 -2.82 -13.48 -3.20
N HIS A 71 -3.03 -14.73 -2.77
CA HIS A 71 -2.91 -15.93 -3.60
C HIS A 71 -3.98 -16.02 -4.69
#